data_AF-A0A023FR31-F1
#
_entry.id   AF-A0A023FR31-F1
#
_cell.length_a   1.000
_cell.length_b   1.000
_cell.length_c   1.000
_cell.angle_alpha   90.00
_cell.angle_beta   90.00
_cell.angle_gamma   90.00
#
_symmetry.space_group_name_H-M   'P 1'
#
loop_
_entity.id
_entity.type
_entity.pdbx_description
1 polymer ?
#
loop_
_entity_poly.entity_id
_entity_poly.type
_entity_poly.pdbx_seq_one_letter_code
_entity_poly.pdbx_strand_id
1 'polypeptide(L)'
;MNSLTSLTLLAFTASTMLLVDAYRIRRVKLIDTKKLNNSYFTEENCEPESDGVCVYTDACLCRPTLPHSYIRNRDYFFSPEHGECVKSMHGLEQDSCNRFPNFFACYKNCERKLLRAGEIRRRRIRN
;
A
#
# COMPACT_ATOMS: atom_id res chain seq x y z
N MET A 1 -29.80 30.81 -10.68
CA MET A 1 -29.62 29.59 -11.50
C MET A 1 -28.22 28.97 -11.41
N ASN A 2 -27.46 29.21 -10.33
CA ASN A 2 -26.05 28.78 -10.24
C ASN A 2 -25.83 27.51 -9.39
N SER A 3 -26.89 26.99 -8.76
CA SER A 3 -26.81 25.85 -7.85
C SER A 3 -26.77 24.50 -8.57
N LEU A 4 -27.45 24.36 -9.71
CA LEU A 4 -27.57 23.09 -10.44
C LEU A 4 -26.28 22.72 -11.17
N THR A 5 -25.59 23.70 -11.76
CA THR A 5 -24.31 23.48 -12.46
C THR A 5 -23.17 23.14 -11.50
N SER A 6 -23.18 23.69 -10.28
CA SER A 6 -22.19 23.36 -9.25
C SER A 6 -22.37 21.93 -8.72
N LEU A 7 -23.61 21.50 -8.51
CA LEU A 7 -23.93 20.13 -8.07
C LEU A 7 -23.55 19.06 -9.11
N THR A 8 -23.81 19.31 -10.40
CA THR A 8 -23.43 18.37 -11.45
C THR A 8 -21.92 18.25 -11.60
N LEU A 9 -21.19 19.37 -11.46
CA LEU A 9 -19.72 19.36 -11.52
C LEU A 9 -19.10 18.60 -10.33
N LEU A 10 -19.65 18.77 -9.12
CA LEU A 10 -19.22 18.02 -7.94
C LEU A 10 -19.52 16.52 -8.07
N ALA A 11 -20.71 16.16 -8.57
CA ALA A 11 -21.06 14.76 -8.82
C ALA A 11 -20.11 14.12 -9.85
N PHE A 12 -19.74 14.87 -10.89
CA PHE A 12 -18.82 14.39 -11.93
C PHE A 12 -17.39 14.22 -11.40
N THR A 13 -16.88 15.18 -10.63
CA THR A 13 -15.54 15.08 -10.02
C THR A 13 -15.47 13.95 -8.98
N ALA A 14 -16.49 13.78 -8.14
CA ALA A 14 -16.56 12.64 -7.22
C ALA A 14 -16.59 11.29 -7.96
N SER A 15 -17.37 11.19 -9.03
CA SER A 15 -17.48 9.95 -9.83
C SER A 15 -16.15 9.57 -10.49
N THR A 16 -15.42 10.54 -11.03
CA THR A 16 -14.11 10.29 -11.64
C THR A 16 -13.06 9.86 -10.61
N MET A 17 -13.08 10.41 -9.40
CA MET A 17 -12.20 9.96 -8.32
C MET A 17 -12.47 8.50 -7.93
N LEU A 18 -13.74 8.11 -7.78
CA LEU A 18 -14.12 6.73 -7.46
C LEU A 18 -13.68 5.73 -8.55
N LEU A 19 -13.78 6.11 -9.82
CA LEU A 19 -13.32 5.29 -10.94
C LEU A 19 -11.80 5.07 -10.92
N VAL A 20 -11.03 6.12 -10.59
CA VAL A 20 -9.57 6.03 -10.47
C VAL A 20 -9.15 5.10 -9.34
N ASP A 21 -9.82 5.18 -8.19
CA ASP A 21 -9.54 4.31 -7.05
C ASP A 21 -9.87 2.84 -7.36
N ALA A 22 -11.03 2.58 -7.98
CA ALA A 22 -11.41 1.23 -8.41
C ALA A 22 -10.42 0.63 -9.42
N TYR A 23 -9.93 1.45 -10.35
CA TYR A 23 -8.95 1.03 -11.34
C TYR A 23 -7.60 0.65 -10.72
N ARG A 24 -7.13 1.40 -9.72
CA ARG A 24 -5.89 1.08 -8.99
C ARG A 24 -5.99 -0.27 -8.28
N ILE A 25 -7.11 -0.52 -7.59
CA ILE A 25 -7.34 -1.78 -6.87
C ILE A 25 -7.31 -2.99 -7.82
N ARG A 26 -7.88 -2.86 -9.03
CA ARG A 26 -7.89 -3.94 -10.04
C ARG A 26 -6.49 -4.33 -10.54
N ARG A 27 -5.50 -3.44 -10.47
CA ARG A 27 -4.14 -3.69 -10.95
C ARG A 27 -3.15 -4.08 -9.86
N VAL A 28 -3.60 -4.33 -8.63
CA VAL A 28 -2.70 -4.72 -7.56
C VAL A 28 -2.04 -6.06 -7.90
N LYS A 29 -0.71 -6.07 -7.90
CA LYS A 29 0.09 -7.26 -8.15
C LYS A 29 0.03 -8.21 -6.96
N LEU A 30 -0.12 -9.50 -7.26
CA LEU A 30 0.06 -10.55 -6.29
C LEU A 30 1.53 -10.96 -6.27
N ILE A 31 2.17 -10.91 -5.10
CA ILE A 31 3.60 -11.18 -4.98
C ILE A 31 3.84 -12.34 -4.02
N ASP A 32 4.74 -13.23 -4.45
CA ASP A 32 5.32 -14.25 -3.59
C ASP A 32 6.31 -13.58 -2.64
N THR A 33 5.88 -13.35 -1.42
CA THR A 33 6.65 -12.70 -0.36
C THR A 33 7.93 -13.46 -0.01
N LYS A 34 8.05 -14.76 -0.34
CA LYS A 34 9.29 -15.53 -0.16
C LYS A 34 10.38 -15.17 -1.18
N LYS A 35 9.99 -14.58 -2.32
CA LYS A 35 10.90 -14.19 -3.41
C LYS A 35 11.33 -12.72 -3.35
N LEU A 36 10.92 -12.00 -2.32
CA LEU A 36 11.31 -10.60 -2.13
C LEU A 36 12.80 -10.47 -1.87
N ASN A 37 13.45 -9.56 -2.59
CA ASN A 37 14.86 -9.27 -2.38
C ASN A 37 15.06 -8.41 -1.12
N ASN A 38 15.84 -8.93 -0.17
CA ASN A 38 16.10 -8.30 1.12
C ASN A 38 16.79 -6.93 0.98
N SER A 39 17.57 -6.69 -0.07
CA SER A 39 18.34 -5.46 -0.23
C SER A 39 17.50 -4.19 -0.39
N TYR A 40 16.19 -4.34 -0.67
CA TYR A 40 15.26 -3.21 -0.82
C TYR A 40 14.60 -2.79 0.49
N PHE A 41 14.76 -3.57 1.56
CA PHE A 41 14.19 -3.29 2.87
C PHE A 41 15.33 -2.80 3.77
N THR A 42 15.34 -1.50 4.03
CA THR A 42 16.47 -0.83 4.72
C THR A 42 16.19 -0.56 6.18
N GLU A 43 14.94 -0.71 6.63
CA GLU A 43 14.58 -0.45 8.02
C GLU A 43 14.85 -1.69 8.88
N GLU A 44 15.45 -1.45 10.04
CA GLU A 44 15.80 -2.48 11.02
C GLU A 44 14.84 -2.45 12.22
N ASN A 45 14.28 -1.28 12.55
CA ASN A 45 13.29 -1.12 13.61
C ASN A 45 11.88 -1.45 13.10
N CYS A 46 11.66 -2.74 12.87
CA CYS A 46 10.42 -3.27 12.29
C CYS A 46 9.53 -3.99 13.29
N GLU A 47 9.89 -3.92 14.56
CA GLU A 47 9.06 -4.41 15.65
C GLU A 47 8.03 -3.34 16.02
N PRO A 48 6.77 -3.73 16.28
CA PRO A 48 5.81 -2.82 16.86
C PRO A 48 6.30 -2.34 18.23
N GLU A 49 5.97 -1.10 18.60
CA GLU A 49 6.19 -0.60 19.94
C GLU A 49 5.42 -1.43 20.99
N SER A 50 5.68 -1.20 22.28
CA SER A 50 5.07 -1.95 23.38
C SER A 50 3.53 -1.92 23.42
N ASP A 51 2.92 -0.97 22.72
CA ASP A 51 1.47 -0.83 22.53
C ASP A 51 0.94 -1.56 21.28
N GLY A 52 1.80 -2.23 20.53
CA GLY A 52 1.48 -2.92 19.28
C GLY A 52 1.49 -2.00 18.05
N VAL A 53 1.93 -0.74 18.17
CA VAL A 53 1.89 0.25 17.08
C VAL A 53 3.22 0.31 16.35
N CYS A 54 3.16 0.25 15.03
CA CYS A 54 4.33 0.42 14.18
C CYS A 54 4.53 1.88 13.76
N VAL A 55 5.78 2.35 13.78
CA VAL A 55 6.14 3.70 13.31
C VAL A 55 5.93 3.80 11.80
N TYR A 56 4.93 4.58 11.41
CA TYR A 56 4.25 4.46 10.11
C TYR A 56 5.05 4.94 8.87
N THR A 57 6.22 5.55 9.00
CA THR A 57 7.09 5.92 7.87
C THR A 57 8.14 4.86 7.60
N ASP A 58 8.78 4.43 8.67
CA ASP A 58 9.94 3.54 8.64
C ASP A 58 9.45 2.10 8.42
N ALA A 59 8.28 1.78 8.99
CA ALA A 59 7.55 0.53 8.76
C ALA A 59 7.25 0.22 7.28
N CYS A 60 7.20 1.22 6.38
CA CYS A 60 6.98 0.97 4.95
C CYS A 60 8.20 0.33 4.27
N LEU A 61 9.40 0.57 4.82
CA LEU A 61 10.66 -0.01 4.35
C LEU A 61 11.03 -1.28 5.10
N CYS A 62 10.19 -1.71 6.06
CA CYS A 62 10.33 -2.97 6.75
C CYS A 62 10.01 -4.17 5.87
N ARG A 63 10.78 -5.24 6.05
CA ARG A 63 10.47 -6.52 5.43
C ARG A 63 9.17 -7.06 6.04
N PRO A 64 8.17 -7.41 5.22
CA PRO A 64 6.95 -8.02 5.74
C PRO A 64 7.25 -9.44 6.26
N THR A 65 6.71 -9.77 7.42
CA THR A 65 6.96 -11.05 8.10
C THR A 65 5.99 -12.10 7.56
N LEU A 66 6.54 -13.28 7.25
CA LEU A 66 5.79 -14.39 6.70
C LEU A 66 5.18 -15.22 7.82
N PRO A 67 3.91 -15.63 7.70
CA PRO A 67 3.30 -16.46 8.72
C PRO A 67 3.92 -17.86 8.78
N HIS A 68 4.08 -18.37 10.00
CA HIS A 68 4.50 -19.75 10.24
C HIS A 68 3.55 -20.81 9.64
N SER A 69 2.28 -20.44 9.41
CA SER A 69 1.28 -21.30 8.80
C SER A 69 0.60 -20.61 7.61
N TYR A 70 -0.08 -21.37 6.76
CA TYR A 70 -0.82 -20.80 5.64
C TYR A 70 -1.99 -19.94 6.12
N ILE A 71 -1.95 -18.64 5.83
CA ILE A 71 -3.05 -17.72 6.10
C ILE A 71 -3.82 -17.47 4.81
N ARG A 72 -5.14 -17.71 4.85
CA ARG A 72 -6.03 -17.50 3.71
C ARG A 72 -6.23 -16.00 3.41
N ASN A 73 -6.16 -15.16 4.45
CA ASN A 73 -6.29 -13.72 4.33
C ASN A 73 -5.04 -13.13 3.67
N ARG A 74 -5.25 -12.54 2.49
CA ARG A 74 -4.20 -11.89 1.72
C ARG A 74 -4.19 -10.41 2.04
N ASP A 75 -3.27 -10.04 2.92
CA ASP A 75 -3.01 -8.66 3.29
C ASP A 75 -2.16 -7.93 2.23
N TYR A 76 -2.12 -6.61 2.34
CA TYR A 76 -1.35 -5.73 1.46
C TYR A 76 -0.09 -5.25 2.17
N PHE A 77 0.97 -5.00 1.44
CA PHE A 77 2.22 -4.42 1.96
C PHE A 77 2.84 -3.51 0.90
N PHE A 78 3.72 -2.61 1.34
CA PHE A 78 4.50 -1.79 0.43
C PHE A 78 5.76 -2.54 -0.01
N SER A 79 5.98 -2.64 -1.32
CA SER A 79 7.21 -3.22 -1.88
C SER A 79 8.13 -2.10 -2.36
N PRO A 80 9.24 -1.80 -1.67
CA PRO A 80 10.19 -0.79 -2.14
C PRO A 80 10.83 -1.15 -3.48
N GLU A 81 11.04 -2.45 -3.72
CA GLU A 81 11.49 -3.01 -5.01
C GLU A 81 10.60 -2.58 -6.18
N HIS A 82 9.29 -2.51 -5.94
CA HIS A 82 8.32 -2.15 -6.98
C HIS A 82 7.82 -0.70 -6.87
N GLY A 83 8.13 -0.02 -5.78
CA GLY A 83 7.66 1.33 -5.47
C GLY A 83 6.14 1.44 -5.41
N GLU A 84 5.45 0.37 -5.02
CA GLU A 84 3.97 0.32 -5.01
C GLU A 84 3.43 -0.63 -3.95
N CYS A 85 2.18 -0.42 -3.57
CA CYS A 85 1.43 -1.33 -2.70
C CYS A 85 0.99 -2.59 -3.45
N VAL A 86 1.33 -3.75 -2.89
CA VAL A 86 1.12 -5.07 -3.50
C VAL A 86 0.35 -5.98 -2.54
N LYS A 87 -0.16 -7.10 -3.06
CA LYS A 87 -0.91 -8.09 -2.30
C LYS A 87 -0.04 -9.32 -2.04
N SER A 88 0.01 -9.80 -0.80
CA SER A 88 0.73 -11.02 -0.46
C SER A 88 0.02 -12.27 -1.01
N MET A 89 0.78 -13.20 -1.58
CA MET A 89 0.29 -14.51 -2.02
C MET A 89 -0.01 -15.45 -0.84
N HIS A 90 0.73 -15.33 0.25
CA HIS A 90 0.74 -16.27 1.38
C HIS A 90 0.13 -15.70 2.67
N GLY A 91 -0.39 -14.48 2.64
CA GLY A 91 -0.71 -13.73 3.85
C GLY A 91 0.55 -13.16 4.52
N LEU A 92 0.35 -12.47 5.64
CA LEU A 92 1.40 -11.82 6.44
C LEU A 92 1.11 -12.08 7.91
N GLU A 93 2.14 -12.05 8.76
CA GLU A 93 1.93 -12.16 10.21
C GLU A 93 1.17 -10.96 10.76
N GLN A 94 0.37 -11.21 11.80
CA GLN A 94 -0.49 -10.22 12.43
C GLN A 94 0.30 -8.96 12.84
N ASP A 95 1.49 -9.18 13.41
CA ASP A 95 2.34 -8.17 14.04
C ASP A 95 3.39 -7.59 13.06
N SER A 96 3.29 -7.93 11.78
CA SER A 96 4.19 -7.34 10.78
C SER A 96 3.85 -5.86 10.57
N CYS A 97 4.84 -4.98 10.74
CA CYS A 97 4.63 -3.55 10.58
C CYS A 97 4.32 -3.11 9.14
N ASN A 98 4.90 -3.79 8.14
CA ASN A 98 4.57 -3.57 6.73
C ASN A 98 3.37 -4.44 6.32
N ARG A 99 2.25 -4.28 7.02
CA ARG A 99 1.01 -5.02 6.78
C ARG A 99 -0.20 -4.10 6.84
N PHE A 100 -1.08 -4.26 5.85
CA PHE A 100 -2.27 -3.45 5.71
C PHE A 100 -3.49 -4.31 5.36
N PRO A 101 -4.64 -4.06 6.00
CA PRO A 101 -5.85 -4.84 5.78
C PRO A 101 -6.44 -4.64 4.38
N ASN A 102 -6.10 -3.54 3.70
CA ASN A 102 -6.56 -3.24 2.36
C ASN A 102 -5.56 -2.34 1.61
N PHE A 103 -5.71 -2.30 0.29
CA PHE A 103 -4.86 -1.49 -0.58
C PHE A 103 -4.85 -0.02 -0.18
N PHE A 104 -6.00 0.55 0.19
CA PHE A 104 -6.10 1.97 0.49
C PHE A 104 -5.33 2.34 1.77
N ALA A 105 -5.34 1.48 2.79
CA ALA A 105 -4.53 1.65 3.98
C ALA A 105 -3.02 1.64 3.63
N CYS A 106 -2.56 0.69 2.82
CA CYS A 106 -1.18 0.69 2.34
C CYS A 106 -0.86 1.96 1.53
N TYR A 107 -1.71 2.32 0.57
CA TYR A 107 -1.51 3.44 -0.32
C TYR A 107 -1.44 4.76 0.44
N LYS A 108 -2.41 5.01 1.32
CA LYS A 108 -2.53 6.25 2.09
C LYS A 108 -1.29 6.49 2.94
N ASN A 109 -0.74 5.41 3.48
CA ASN A 109 0.24 5.48 4.52
C ASN A 109 1.69 5.27 4.06
N CYS A 110 1.91 4.48 3.02
CA CYS A 110 3.23 4.26 2.44
C CYS A 110 3.33 4.96 1.08
N GLU A 111 2.76 4.37 0.03
CA GLU A 111 2.98 4.82 -1.36
C GLU A 111 2.74 6.32 -1.54
N ARG A 112 1.63 6.85 -1.03
CA ARG A 112 1.29 8.29 -1.14
C ARG A 112 2.24 9.18 -0.33
N LYS A 113 2.67 8.74 0.86
CA LYS A 113 3.60 9.51 1.70
C LYS A 113 4.99 9.56 1.06
N LEU A 114 5.52 8.39 0.69
CA LEU A 114 6.83 8.24 0.04
C LEU A 114 6.88 8.99 -1.30
N LEU A 115 5.79 8.97 -2.08
CA LEU A 115 5.67 9.77 -3.31
C LEU A 115 5.74 11.29 -3.04
N ARG A 116 5.17 11.76 -1.93
CA ARG A 116 5.17 13.18 -1.57
C ARG A 116 6.53 13.60 -0.99
N ALA A 117 7.20 12.71 -0.29
CA ALA A 117 8.57 12.90 0.20
C ALA A 117 9.62 12.86 -0.94
N GLY A 118 9.25 12.31 -2.11
CA GLY A 118 10.15 12.19 -3.26
C GLY A 118 11.07 10.97 -3.21
N GLU A 119 10.87 10.09 -2.23
CA GLU A 119 11.64 8.86 -2.02
C GLU A 119 11.35 7.80 -3.08
N ILE A 120 10.13 7.81 -3.62
CA ILE A 120 9.75 6.96 -4.75
C ILE A 120 9.19 7.80 -5.90
N ARG A 121 9.36 7.31 -7.12
CA ARG A 121 8.83 7.95 -8.34
C ARG A 121 7.60 7.20 -8.83
N ARG A 122 6.58 7.92 -9.29
CA ARG A 122 5.47 7.28 -10.01
C ARG A 122 6.05 6.57 -11.23
N ARG A 123 5.87 5.25 -11.31
CA ARG A 123 6.08 4.52 -12.56
C ARG A 123 5.20 5.15 -13.63
N ARG A 124 5.81 5.70 -14.67
CA ARG A 124 5.07 6.09 -15.87
C ARG A 124 4.47 4.82 -16.45
N ILE A 125 3.14 4.76 -16.51
CA ILE A 125 2.44 3.75 -17.29
C ILE A 125 2.87 4.03 -18.74
N ARG A 126 3.75 3.19 -19.30
CA ARG A 126 3.95 3.15 -20.75
C ARG A 126 2.66 2.55 -21.31
N ASN A 127 1.88 3.37 -22.00
CA ASN A 127 0.80 2.92 -22.86
C ASN A 127 1.39 2.18 -24.06
#